data_AF-W9SYF0-F1
#
_entry.id   AF-W9SYF0-F1
#
_cell.length_a   1.000
_cell.length_b   1.000
_cell.length_c   1.000
_cell.angle_alpha   90.00
_cell.angle_beta   90.00
_cell.angle_gamma   90.00
#
_symmetry.space_group_name_H-M   'P 1'
#
loop_
_entity.id
_entity.type
_entity.pdbx_description
1 polymer ?
#
loop_
_entity_poly.entity_id
_entity_poly.type
_entity_poly.pdbx_seq_one_letter_code
_entity_poly.pdbx_strand_id
1 'polypeptide(L)' 'MSSGFAVAYPVSLGLAAGAMIFVVSHEVIPETHRNGHQTPATLGLMVGFAVMMFLDTALG' A
#
# COMPACT_ATOMS: atom_id res chain seq x y z
N MET A 1 -18.30 -13.35 -25.44
CA MET A 1 -18.38 -13.46 -23.97
C MET A 1 -16.99 -13.15 -23.40
N SER A 2 -16.58 -11.88 -23.35
CA SER A 2 -15.25 -11.48 -22.82
C SER A 2 -15.29 -10.17 -22.02
N SER A 3 -16.39 -9.42 -22.07
CA SER A 3 -16.56 -8.13 -21.38
C SER A 3 -16.65 -8.24 -19.86
N GLY A 4 -17.01 -9.41 -19.31
CA GLY A 4 -17.10 -9.61 -17.86
C GLY A 4 -15.75 -9.55 -17.14
N PHE A 5 -14.69 -10.11 -17.73
CA PHE A 5 -13.35 -10.12 -17.13
C PHE A 5 -12.67 -8.75 -17.20
N ALA A 6 -12.99 -7.95 -18.22
CA ALA A 6 -12.45 -6.60 -18.38
C ALA A 6 -12.85 -5.65 -17.25
N VAL A 7 -14.01 -5.88 -16.62
CA VAL A 7 -14.45 -5.12 -15.44
C VAL A 7 -14.03 -5.81 -14.15
N ALA A 8 -14.06 -7.14 -14.11
CA ALA A 8 -13.67 -7.89 -12.92
C ALA A 8 -12.20 -7.66 -12.53
N TYR A 9 -11.29 -7.54 -13.50
CA TYR A 9 -9.85 -7.33 -13.25
C TYR A 9 -9.52 -5.99 -12.56
N PRO A 10 -9.92 -4.81 -13.08
CA PRO A 10 -9.65 -3.54 -12.40
C PRO A 10 -10.40 -3.44 -11.06
N VAL A 11 -11.61 -4.02 -10.97
CA VAL A 11 -12.38 -4.02 -9.71
C VAL A 11 -11.69 -4.87 -8.65
N SER A 12 -11.17 -6.06 -8.99
CA SER A 12 -10.48 -6.92 -8.03
C SER A 12 -9.13 -6.34 -7.61
N LEU A 13 -8.38 -5.71 -8.54
CA LEU A 13 -7.16 -4.98 -8.20
C LEU A 13 -7.43 -3.78 -7.29
N GLY A 14 -8.51 -3.03 -7.55
CA GLY A 14 -8.94 -1.94 -6.68
C GLY A 14 -9.30 -2.41 -5.27
N LEU A 15 -9.99 -3.55 -5.16
CA LEU A 15 -10.29 -4.19 -3.88
C LEU A 15 -8.98 -4.58 -3.15
N ALA A 16 -8.06 -5.24 -3.84
CA ALA A 16 -6.78 -5.66 -3.26
C ALA A 16 -5.96 -4.46 -2.76
N ALA A 17 -5.89 -3.38 -3.54
CA ALA A 17 -5.23 -2.13 -3.13
C ALA A 17 -5.91 -1.53 -1.88
N GLY A 18 -7.24 -1.50 -1.85
CA GLY A 18 -8.00 -1.02 -0.70
C GLY A 18 -7.76 -1.85 0.57
N ALA A 19 -7.68 -3.17 0.44
CA ALA A 19 -7.38 -4.06 1.57
C ALA A 19 -5.99 -3.79 2.16
N MET A 20 -4.97 -3.55 1.31
CA MET A 20 -3.63 -3.20 1.77
C MET A 20 -3.59 -1.86 2.51
N ILE A 21 -4.35 -0.85 2.06
CA ILE A 21 -4.44 0.44 2.77
C ILE A 21 -5.09 0.27 4.16
N PHE A 22 -6.12 -0.58 4.26
CA PHE A 22 -6.78 -0.86 5.53
C PHE A 22 -5.83 -1.52 6.55
N VAL A 23 -5.10 -2.55 6.13
CA VAL A 23 -4.11 -3.28 6.95
C VAL A 23 -3.00 -2.33 7.42
N VAL A 24 -2.41 -1.55 6.51
CA VAL A 24 -1.36 -0.58 6.87
C VAL A 24 -1.86 0.44 7.90
N SER A 25 -3.10 0.91 7.73
CA SER A 25 -3.67 1.92 8.64
C SER A 25 -4.04 1.37 10.02
N HIS A 26 -4.53 0.13 10.10
CA HIS A 26 -5.02 -0.48 11.34
C HIS A 26 -3.98 -1.30 12.09
N GLU A 27 -2.91 -1.75 11.42
CA GLU A 27 -1.87 -2.55 12.05
C GLU A 27 -0.56 -1.76 12.10
N VAL A 28 -0.02 -1.33 10.96
CA VAL A 28 1.35 -0.75 10.88
C VAL A 28 1.46 0.62 11.58
N ILE A 29 0.51 1.53 11.37
CA ILE A 29 0.50 2.86 11.99
C ILE A 29 0.29 2.79 13.53
N PRO A 30 -0.71 2.07 14.06
CA PRO A 30 -0.92 1.97 15.51
C PRO A 30 0.15 1.15 16.25
N GLU A 31 0.73 0.12 15.64
CA GLU A 31 1.88 -0.63 16.21
C GLU A 31 3.04 0.31 16.54
N THR A 32 3.27 1.31 15.68
CA THR A 32 4.27 2.35 15.91
C THR A 32 3.86 3.28 17.05
N HIS A 33 2.58 3.68 17.10
CA HIS A 33 2.03 4.56 18.13
C HIS A 33 2.15 3.95 19.54
N ARG A 34 2.00 2.62 19.65
CA ARG A 34 2.14 1.86 20.90
C ARG A 34 3.58 1.78 21.42
N ASN A 35 4.57 1.92 20.54
CA ASN A 35 6.00 1.81 20.87
C ASN A 35 6.72 3.17 21.02
N GLY A 36 6.01 4.31 20.91
CA GLY A 36 6.59 5.65 21.13
C GLY A 36 7.54 6.18 20.04
N HIS A 37 7.76 5.43 18.96
CA HIS A 37 8.70 5.74 17.88
C HIS A 37 7.98 6.21 16.60
N GLN A 38 7.06 7.16 16.74
CA GLN A 38 6.17 7.62 15.65
C GLN A 38 6.91 8.21 14.45
N THR A 39 7.95 9.00 14.72
CA THR A 39 8.75 9.67 13.68
C THR A 39 9.54 8.69 12.81
N PRO A 40 10.33 7.74 13.37
CA PRO A 40 11.10 6.82 12.52
C PRO A 40 10.24 5.85 11.72
N ALA A 41 9.07 5.41 12.18
CA ALA A 41 8.24 4.53 11.35
C ALA A 41 7.49 5.28 10.26
N THR A 42 7.03 6.51 10.51
CA THR A 42 6.47 7.37 9.45
C THR A 42 7.55 7.66 8.40
N LEU A 43 8.77 7.95 8.84
CA LEU A 43 9.89 8.22 7.94
C LEU A 43 10.30 6.95 7.17
N GLY A 44 10.28 5.78 7.80
CA GLY A 44 10.46 4.48 7.15
C GLY A 44 9.39 4.17 6.11
N LEU A 45 8.11 4.47 6.41
CA LEU A 45 7.00 4.35 5.46
C LEU A 45 7.20 5.27 4.25
N MET A 46 7.56 6.54 4.49
CA MET A 46 7.82 7.51 3.43
C MET A 46 9.00 7.09 2.55
N VAL A 47 10.10 6.62 3.14
CA VAL A 47 11.27 6.12 2.41
C VAL A 47 10.91 4.85 1.63
N GLY A 48 10.20 3.90 2.24
CA GLY A 48 9.74 2.69 1.56
C GLY A 48 8.82 2.99 0.38
N PHE A 49 7.91 3.95 0.53
CA PHE A 49 7.05 4.43 -0.56
C PHE A 49 7.86 5.09 -1.68
N ALA A 50 8.84 5.93 -1.34
CA ALA A 50 9.72 6.57 -2.32
C ALA A 50 10.57 5.53 -3.08
N VAL A 51 11.09 4.52 -2.40
CA VAL A 51 11.82 3.40 -3.02
C VAL A 51 10.90 2.59 -3.94
N MET A 52 9.68 2.30 -3.51
CA MET A 52 8.70 1.60 -4.35
C MET A 52 8.36 2.40 -5.62
N MET A 53 8.09 3.71 -5.50
CA MET A 53 7.88 4.59 -6.65
C MET A 53 9.09 4.65 -7.59
N PHE A 54 10.30 4.70 -7.03
CA PHE A 54 11.53 4.70 -7.82
C PHE A 54 11.72 3.37 -8.57
N LEU A 55 11.50 2.24 -7.92
CA LEU A 55 11.58 0.91 -8.53
C LEU A 55 10.51 0.74 -9.62
N ASP A 56 9.28 1.18 -9.39
CA ASP A 56 8.21 1.16 -10.40
C ASP A 56 8.57 2.02 -11.62
N THR A 57 9.15 3.20 -11.40
CA THR A 57 9.59 4.09 -12.50
C THR A 57 10.81 3.52 -13.25
N ALA A 58 11.70 2.79 -12.57
CA ALA A 58 12.94 2.27 -13.15
C ALA A 58 12.79 0.88 -13.79
N LEU A 59 11.84 0.06 -13.32
CA LEU A 59 11.60 -1.31 -13.76
C LEU A 59 10.29 -1.49 -14.55
N GLY A 60 9.36 -0.54 -14.42
CA GLY A 60 8.17 -0.43 -15.27
C GLY A 60 8.52 0.02 -16.68
#